data_AF-A0A8T5I0C1-F1
#
_entry.id   AF-A0A8T5I0C1-F1
#
_cell.length_a   1.000
_cell.length_b   1.000
_cell.length_c   1.000
_cell.angle_alpha   90.00
_cell.angle_beta   90.00
_cell.angle_gamma   90.00
#
_symmetry.space_group_name_H-M   'P 1'
#
loop_
_entity.id
_entity.type
_entity.pdbx_description
1 polymer ?
#
loop_
_entity_poly.entity_id
_entity_poly.type
_entity_poly.pdbx_seq_one_letter_code
_entity_poly.pdbx_strand_id
1 'polypeptide(L)'
;ELMVRAHQYDALVGIAGCDKSLPGTMMAMARLNIPSVFVYGGTIKPGMLDGKELTVVDVYEAVGAYDAGKLSLEDLKNIENVACPNAGSCGGMFTANTMASISEAIGLALPGSASPPAEDNRRNTMVYDSGVACAKLLEMNIRPKEILTFEAFENAIMMLNAVGGSTNGILHLLALANEVNVDLTYDDFERIRKRTPHLADMKPGGNYVMESLDRIGGIPFVLKKLLEKGLLNEDCITVTGKTIKENLNAFKLPEAEQHIVRSIENPLHEVGTAVILKGTLAPEGAVIKTAGVEMTKFTGEAKVYDREEYAFDAVSKGEIDEGNVVVIRYEGPKGGPGMREMLATTAALVGQGLGKKVAMVTDGRFSGGTRGFMVGHVAPEAYVGGPIALVKNGDKITIDTETNIIDLHVSKEELENRQRQWKKPEPNYKSGALAKYATLVGSAANGAITYANP
;
A
#
# COMPACT_ATOMS: atom_id res chain seq x y z
N GLU A 1 11.51 18.66 -5.17
CA GLU A 1 12.37 18.93 -6.34
C GLU A 1 12.56 20.43 -6.62
N LEU A 2 11.51 21.16 -7.06
CA LEU A 2 11.64 22.55 -7.52
C LEU A 2 12.36 23.46 -6.51
N MET A 3 11.96 23.42 -5.24
CA MET A 3 12.60 24.22 -4.17
C MET A 3 14.10 23.92 -4.03
N VAL A 4 14.48 22.65 -4.03
CA VAL A 4 15.88 22.23 -3.87
C VAL A 4 16.72 22.69 -5.06
N ARG A 5 16.23 22.53 -6.29
CA ARG A 5 16.93 23.00 -7.49
C ARG A 5 17.01 24.53 -7.55
N ALA A 6 15.95 25.25 -7.17
CA ALA A 6 15.95 26.71 -7.21
C ALA A 6 16.95 27.33 -6.23
N HIS A 7 17.07 26.76 -5.03
CA HIS A 7 17.95 27.25 -3.98
C HIS A 7 19.35 26.61 -3.96
N GLN A 8 19.60 25.63 -4.84
CA GLN A 8 20.89 24.93 -4.94
C GLN A 8 21.35 24.33 -3.60
N TYR A 9 20.45 23.66 -2.88
CA TYR A 9 20.84 22.98 -1.64
C TYR A 9 21.73 21.76 -1.92
N ASP A 10 22.76 21.57 -1.09
CA ASP A 10 23.74 20.48 -1.23
C ASP A 10 23.24 19.13 -0.73
N ALA A 11 22.29 19.13 0.21
CA ALA A 11 21.75 17.94 0.84
C ALA A 11 20.28 18.13 1.29
N LEU A 12 19.57 17.04 1.58
CA LEU A 12 18.15 17.07 1.94
C LEU A 12 17.81 16.10 3.08
N VAL A 13 17.26 16.63 4.18
CA VAL A 13 16.50 15.81 5.15
C VAL A 13 15.01 15.94 4.81
N GLY A 14 14.43 14.85 4.32
CA GLY A 14 13.03 14.80 3.90
C GLY A 14 12.12 14.29 5.01
N ILE A 15 11.24 15.14 5.54
CA ILE A 15 10.30 14.77 6.61
C ILE A 15 8.90 14.59 6.03
N ALA A 16 8.28 13.43 6.26
CA ALA A 16 6.93 13.13 5.81
C ALA A 16 6.15 12.31 6.83
N GLY A 17 4.82 12.47 6.85
CA GLY A 17 3.93 11.80 7.82
C GLY A 17 2.87 10.96 7.13
N CYS A 18 1.91 11.60 6.45
CA CYS A 18 0.76 10.88 5.91
C CYS A 18 1.07 10.14 4.59
N ASP A 19 0.51 8.95 4.41
CA ASP A 19 0.50 8.09 3.21
C ASP A 19 1.34 8.54 2.01
N LYS A 20 0.84 9.49 1.22
CA LYS A 20 1.41 9.86 -0.08
C LYS A 20 2.60 10.82 0.03
N SER A 21 2.76 11.47 1.18
CA SER A 21 3.91 12.37 1.44
C SER A 21 5.23 11.60 1.55
N LEU A 22 5.21 10.35 2.03
CA LEU A 22 6.40 9.49 2.12
C LEU A 22 6.99 9.20 0.73
N PRO A 23 6.27 8.51 -0.19
CA PRO A 23 6.81 8.21 -1.52
C PRO A 23 7.09 9.49 -2.30
N GLY A 24 6.26 10.54 -2.20
CA GLY A 24 6.53 11.82 -2.87
C GLY A 24 7.86 12.45 -2.45
N THR A 25 8.21 12.36 -1.17
CA THR A 25 9.50 12.85 -0.64
C THR A 25 10.65 11.97 -1.09
N MET A 26 10.52 10.64 -0.99
CA MET A 26 11.55 9.70 -1.43
C MET A 26 11.80 9.77 -2.95
N MET A 27 10.76 9.93 -3.77
CA MET A 27 10.88 10.14 -5.21
C MET A 27 11.64 11.44 -5.51
N ALA A 28 11.36 12.52 -4.76
CA ALA A 28 12.11 13.77 -4.92
C ALA A 28 13.59 13.61 -4.55
N MET A 29 13.90 12.88 -3.47
CA MET A 29 15.27 12.56 -3.07
C MET A 29 15.99 11.79 -4.18
N ALA A 30 15.38 10.71 -4.67
CA ALA A 30 15.88 9.89 -5.77
C ALA A 30 16.18 10.70 -7.04
N ARG A 31 15.22 11.54 -7.47
CA ARG A 31 15.34 12.35 -8.68
C ARG A 31 16.40 13.44 -8.58
N LEU A 32 16.52 14.08 -7.42
CA LEU A 32 17.53 15.10 -7.16
C LEU A 32 18.93 14.50 -7.10
N ASN A 33 19.03 13.28 -6.57
CA ASN A 33 20.28 12.55 -6.37
C ASN A 33 21.38 13.40 -5.70
N ILE A 34 21.00 14.08 -4.62
CA ILE A 34 21.91 14.73 -3.67
C ILE A 34 21.86 13.94 -2.35
N PRO A 35 22.91 13.98 -1.51
CA PRO A 35 22.92 13.31 -0.21
C PRO A 35 21.65 13.61 0.58
N SER A 36 20.96 12.57 1.03
CA SER A 36 19.64 12.75 1.62
C SER A 36 19.24 11.64 2.59
N VAL A 37 18.49 12.01 3.63
CA VAL A 37 17.95 11.08 4.63
C VAL A 37 16.44 11.29 4.77
N PHE A 38 15.69 10.20 4.75
CA PHE A 38 14.24 10.23 4.95
C PHE A 38 13.92 10.09 6.44
N VAL A 39 12.95 10.88 6.91
CA VAL A 39 12.45 10.86 8.28
C VAL A 39 10.93 10.74 8.29
N TYR A 40 10.44 9.66 8.88
CA TYR A 40 9.02 9.48 9.14
C TYR A 40 8.56 10.29 10.35
N GLY A 41 7.40 10.92 10.23
CA GLY A 41 6.76 11.70 11.29
C GLY A 41 6.23 10.85 12.47
N GLY A 42 6.05 9.54 12.26
CA GLY A 42 5.61 8.60 13.28
C GLY A 42 4.13 8.21 13.17
N THR A 43 3.83 7.04 13.76
CA THR A 43 2.47 6.51 13.86
C THR A 43 1.68 7.19 14.97
N ILE A 44 0.36 7.29 14.82
CA ILE A 44 -0.56 7.59 15.92
C ILE A 44 -0.55 6.44 16.93
N LYS A 45 -0.81 6.74 18.20
CA LYS A 45 -1.11 5.71 19.21
C LYS A 45 -2.54 5.20 19.02
N PRO A 46 -2.84 3.93 19.33
CA PRO A 46 -4.21 3.42 19.21
C PRO A 46 -5.14 4.13 20.20
N GLY A 47 -6.38 4.37 19.78
CA GLY A 47 -7.46 4.72 20.71
C GLY A 47 -7.79 3.54 21.61
N MET A 48 -8.28 3.78 22.83
CA MET A 48 -8.64 2.71 23.78
C MET A 48 -10.11 2.83 24.19
N LEU A 49 -10.95 1.89 23.77
CA LEU A 49 -12.36 1.80 24.16
C LEU A 49 -12.65 0.42 24.74
N ASP A 50 -13.12 0.35 25.98
CA ASP A 50 -13.44 -0.90 26.70
C ASP A 50 -12.32 -1.96 26.65
N GLY A 51 -11.07 -1.50 26.76
CA GLY A 51 -9.88 -2.38 26.71
C GLY A 51 -9.49 -2.85 25.31
N LYS A 52 -10.12 -2.34 24.24
CA LYS A 52 -9.78 -2.65 22.85
C LYS A 52 -9.06 -1.48 22.18
N GLU A 53 -8.03 -1.83 21.40
CA GLU A 53 -7.31 -0.87 20.54
C GLU A 53 -8.12 -0.53 19.29
N LEU A 54 -8.40 0.76 19.10
CA LEU A 54 -9.11 1.32 17.97
C LEU A 54 -8.16 2.08 17.03
N THR A 55 -8.56 2.11 15.77
CA THR A 55 -7.93 2.83 14.66
C THR A 55 -8.99 3.56 13.86
N VAL A 56 -8.58 4.42 12.92
CA VAL A 56 -9.51 5.10 12.00
C VAL A 56 -10.38 4.14 11.19
N VAL A 57 -9.89 2.93 10.88
CA VAL A 57 -10.66 1.92 10.13
C VAL A 57 -11.86 1.42 10.95
N ASP A 58 -11.69 1.30 12.27
CA ASP A 58 -12.77 0.88 13.17
C ASP A 58 -13.92 1.92 13.16
N VAL A 59 -13.64 3.21 12.93
CA VAL A 59 -14.67 4.24 12.74
C VAL A 59 -15.47 4.01 11.46
N TYR A 60 -14.80 3.71 10.34
CA TYR A 60 -15.48 3.44 9.07
C TYR A 60 -16.32 2.15 9.13
N GLU A 61 -15.81 1.10 9.77
CA GLU A 61 -16.58 -0.13 10.00
C GLU A 61 -17.79 0.14 10.91
N ALA A 62 -17.64 0.99 11.93
CA ALA A 62 -18.73 1.40 12.82
C ALA A 62 -19.84 2.16 12.08
N VAL A 63 -19.51 3.03 11.13
CA VAL A 63 -20.51 3.69 10.25
C VAL A 63 -21.31 2.65 9.48
N GLY A 64 -20.64 1.67 8.84
CA GLY A 64 -21.31 0.59 8.13
C GLY A 64 -22.20 -0.28 9.02
N ALA A 65 -21.78 -0.53 10.27
CA ALA A 65 -22.59 -1.25 11.25
C ALA A 65 -23.81 -0.46 11.74
N TYR A 66 -23.68 0.86 11.90
CA TYR A 66 -24.79 1.76 12.23
C TYR A 66 -25.83 1.81 11.10
N ASP A 67 -25.40 1.98 9.85
CA ASP A 67 -26.29 1.98 8.68
C ASP A 67 -27.03 0.65 8.52
N ALA A 68 -26.41 -0.46 8.92
CA ALA A 68 -27.03 -1.78 8.94
C ALA A 68 -27.95 -2.03 10.17
N GLY A 69 -28.14 -1.03 11.05
CA GLY A 69 -28.94 -1.14 12.27
C GLY A 69 -28.36 -2.03 13.36
N LYS A 70 -27.06 -2.35 13.29
CA LYS A 70 -26.35 -3.24 14.24
C LYS A 70 -25.61 -2.51 15.35
N LEU A 71 -25.48 -1.18 15.24
CA LEU A 71 -24.77 -0.33 16.18
C LEU A 71 -25.66 0.87 16.53
N SER A 72 -25.65 1.32 17.79
CA SER A 72 -26.38 2.54 18.16
C SER A 72 -25.60 3.79 17.72
N LEU A 73 -26.29 4.92 17.57
CA LEU A 73 -25.62 6.20 17.28
C LEU A 73 -24.67 6.61 18.41
N GLU A 74 -24.99 6.25 19.65
CA GLU A 74 -24.15 6.55 20.81
C GLU A 74 -22.85 5.74 20.77
N ASP A 75 -22.93 4.46 20.46
CA ASP A 75 -21.73 3.61 20.33
C ASP A 75 -20.85 4.07 19.16
N LEU A 76 -21.44 4.49 18.04
CA LEU A 76 -20.71 5.08 16.91
C LEU A 76 -19.93 6.32 17.34
N LYS A 77 -20.58 7.25 18.06
CA LYS A 77 -19.94 8.47 18.58
C LYS A 77 -18.83 8.14 19.58
N ASN A 78 -19.00 7.14 20.42
CA ASN A 78 -17.97 6.71 21.35
C ASN A 78 -16.72 6.19 20.62
N ILE A 79 -16.90 5.43 19.53
CA ILE A 79 -15.80 4.98 18.66
C ILE A 79 -15.12 6.17 17.98
N GLU A 80 -15.90 7.08 17.38
CA GLU A 80 -15.39 8.28 16.70
C GLU A 80 -14.53 9.15 17.62
N ASN A 81 -15.04 9.44 18.83
CA ASN A 81 -14.37 10.33 19.78
C ASN A 81 -13.08 9.76 20.37
N VAL A 82 -12.84 8.45 20.27
CA VAL A 82 -11.73 7.76 20.94
C VAL A 82 -10.70 7.23 19.95
N ALA A 83 -11.07 6.93 18.70
CA ALA A 83 -10.22 6.21 17.75
C ALA A 83 -8.92 6.94 17.36
N CYS A 84 -8.86 8.27 17.46
CA CYS A 84 -7.71 9.08 17.06
C CYS A 84 -7.22 9.98 18.22
N PRO A 85 -6.51 9.43 19.22
CA PRO A 85 -6.23 10.14 20.47
C PRO A 85 -5.12 11.21 20.37
N ASN A 86 -4.26 11.15 19.35
CA ASN A 86 -3.12 12.06 19.23
C ASN A 86 -2.64 12.28 17.78
N ALA A 87 -1.55 13.03 17.62
CA ALA A 87 -0.93 13.25 16.32
C ALA A 87 -0.26 11.96 15.79
N GLY A 88 -0.17 11.85 14.47
CA GLY A 88 0.55 10.78 13.79
C GLY A 88 -0.25 10.19 12.63
N SER A 89 0.39 9.34 11.85
CA SER A 89 -0.27 8.64 10.74
C SER A 89 -1.08 7.44 11.24
N CYS A 90 -1.99 6.93 10.42
CA CYS A 90 -2.86 5.82 10.78
C CYS A 90 -2.10 4.61 11.37
N GLY A 91 -2.58 4.07 12.51
CA GLY A 91 -1.82 3.15 13.37
C GLY A 91 -1.61 1.71 12.86
N GLY A 92 -2.45 1.23 11.95
CA GLY A 92 -2.29 -0.09 11.32
C GLY A 92 -1.17 -0.13 10.28
N MET A 93 -0.90 -1.30 9.72
CA MET A 93 0.00 -1.48 8.58
C MET A 93 -0.66 -1.05 7.26
N PHE A 94 -1.10 0.20 7.21
CA PHE A 94 -1.62 0.86 6.01
C PHE A 94 -0.46 1.51 5.23
N THR A 95 -0.76 2.37 4.25
CA THR A 95 0.26 2.93 3.36
C THR A 95 1.36 3.68 4.11
N ALA A 96 1.03 4.57 5.05
CA ALA A 96 2.05 5.32 5.81
C ALA A 96 3.05 4.40 6.51
N ASN A 97 2.58 3.47 7.35
CA ASN A 97 3.44 2.55 8.08
C ASN A 97 4.14 1.52 7.17
N THR A 98 3.51 1.11 6.06
CA THR A 98 4.14 0.28 5.04
C THR A 98 5.31 1.00 4.37
N MET A 99 5.10 2.25 3.93
CA MET A 99 6.14 3.04 3.27
C MET A 99 7.23 3.49 4.24
N ALA A 100 6.92 3.72 5.51
CA ALA A 100 7.90 3.95 6.56
C ALA A 100 8.78 2.70 6.77
N SER A 101 8.18 1.50 6.83
CA SER A 101 8.91 0.23 6.92
C SER A 101 9.81 -0.01 5.71
N ILE A 102 9.29 0.27 4.51
CA ILE A 102 10.05 0.24 3.26
C ILE A 102 11.24 1.20 3.32
N SER A 103 11.07 2.41 3.86
CA SER A 103 12.14 3.41 3.90
C SER A 103 13.36 2.95 4.72
N GLU A 104 13.15 2.16 5.78
CA GLU A 104 14.23 1.50 6.51
C GLU A 104 14.83 0.33 5.72
N ALA A 105 13.99 -0.56 5.19
CA ALA A 105 14.43 -1.76 4.49
C ALA A 105 15.20 -1.47 3.18
N ILE A 106 14.82 -0.39 2.49
CA ILE A 106 15.50 0.09 1.29
C ILE A 106 16.74 0.94 1.61
N GLY A 107 16.94 1.29 2.89
CA GLY A 107 18.12 2.00 3.36
C GLY A 107 18.06 3.53 3.29
N LEU A 108 16.90 4.15 3.00
CA LEU A 108 16.73 5.61 2.95
C LEU A 108 16.48 6.27 4.32
N ALA A 109 16.13 5.49 5.33
CA ALA A 109 15.88 5.96 6.69
C ALA A 109 16.80 5.30 7.70
N LEU A 110 16.99 5.94 8.85
CA LEU A 110 17.80 5.37 9.94
C LEU A 110 17.12 4.10 10.51
N PRO A 111 17.89 3.06 10.89
CA PRO A 111 17.34 1.87 11.53
C PRO A 111 16.54 2.20 12.80
N GLY A 112 15.34 1.65 12.92
CA GLY A 112 14.42 1.85 14.03
C GLY A 112 13.65 3.17 13.99
N SER A 113 13.74 3.95 12.91
CA SER A 113 13.10 5.26 12.81
C SER A 113 11.63 5.23 12.36
N ALA A 114 11.15 4.13 11.79
CA ALA A 114 9.81 3.99 11.23
C ALA A 114 8.73 3.60 12.25
N SER A 115 9.11 2.95 13.35
CA SER A 115 8.15 2.39 14.32
C SER A 115 7.75 3.30 15.50
N PRO A 116 8.60 4.22 16.02
CA PRO A 116 8.22 5.00 17.18
C PRO A 116 6.99 5.90 16.90
N PRO A 117 6.04 5.99 17.84
CA PRO A 117 4.90 6.90 17.72
C PRO A 117 5.32 8.36 17.54
N ALA A 118 4.47 9.15 16.89
CA ALA A 118 4.76 10.56 16.57
C ALA A 118 5.04 11.41 17.83
N GLU A 119 4.35 11.13 18.93
CA GLU A 119 4.52 11.81 20.22
C GLU A 119 5.56 11.15 21.15
N ASP A 120 6.36 10.20 20.64
CA ASP A 120 7.43 9.60 21.42
C ASP A 120 8.66 10.49 21.48
N ASN A 121 9.25 10.65 22.67
CA ASN A 121 10.44 11.48 22.88
C ASN A 121 11.65 11.05 22.05
N ARG A 122 11.74 9.76 21.66
CA ARG A 122 12.80 9.24 20.76
C ARG A 122 12.82 9.93 19.41
N ARG A 123 11.69 10.50 18.96
CA ARG A 123 11.55 11.18 17.67
C ARG A 123 12.49 12.38 17.54
N ASN A 124 12.67 13.15 18.61
CA ASN A 124 13.56 14.31 18.61
C ASN A 124 15.01 13.90 18.36
N THR A 125 15.47 12.86 19.04
CA THR A 125 16.81 12.30 18.84
C THR A 125 16.97 11.77 17.41
N MET A 126 15.98 11.06 16.88
CA MET A 126 16.04 10.53 15.52
C MET A 126 16.08 11.61 14.43
N VAL A 127 15.36 12.72 14.62
CA VAL A 127 15.43 13.87 13.70
C VAL A 127 16.83 14.47 13.71
N TYR A 128 17.41 14.67 14.91
CA TYR A 128 18.78 15.17 15.05
C TYR A 128 19.80 14.22 14.41
N ASP A 129 19.72 12.93 14.71
CA ASP A 129 20.61 11.90 14.17
C ASP A 129 20.50 11.79 12.65
N SER A 130 19.31 12.03 12.08
CA SER A 130 19.11 12.07 10.63
C SER A 130 19.84 13.24 9.98
N GLY A 131 19.89 14.40 10.66
CA GLY A 131 20.71 15.53 10.24
C GLY A 131 22.21 15.21 10.27
N VAL A 132 22.68 14.55 11.34
CA VAL A 132 24.07 14.08 11.45
C VAL A 132 24.41 13.06 10.36
N ALA A 133 23.51 12.10 10.09
CA ALA A 133 23.68 11.13 9.03
C ALA A 133 23.74 11.81 7.65
N CYS A 134 22.87 12.80 7.40
CA CYS A 134 22.87 13.55 6.15
C CYS A 134 24.19 14.30 5.92
N ALA A 135 24.76 14.92 6.96
CA ALA A 135 26.08 15.55 6.89
C ALA A 135 27.19 14.54 6.57
N LYS A 136 27.17 13.35 7.18
CA LYS A 136 28.12 12.27 6.85
C LYS A 136 27.98 11.78 5.42
N LEU A 137 26.76 11.60 4.91
CA LEU A 137 26.53 11.23 3.51
C LEU A 137 27.07 12.30 2.56
N LEU A 138 26.99 13.58 2.93
CA LEU A 138 27.58 14.67 2.17
C LEU A 138 29.12 14.58 2.14
N GLU A 139 29.77 14.33 3.29
CA GLU A 139 31.22 14.11 3.37
C GLU A 139 31.69 12.89 2.55
N MET A 140 30.91 11.81 2.58
CA MET A 140 31.18 10.56 1.86
C MET A 140 30.73 10.59 0.39
N ASN A 141 29.99 11.63 -0.01
CA ASN A 141 29.30 11.75 -1.29
C ASN A 141 28.43 10.52 -1.65
N ILE A 142 27.74 9.93 -0.66
CA ILE A 142 26.74 8.88 -0.88
C ILE A 142 25.39 9.53 -1.17
N ARG A 143 24.73 9.12 -2.25
CA ARG A 143 23.46 9.71 -2.70
C ARG A 143 22.40 8.60 -2.87
N PRO A 144 21.14 8.97 -3.11
CA PRO A 144 20.07 8.00 -3.27
C PRO A 144 20.31 6.93 -4.32
N LYS A 145 20.97 7.23 -5.46
CA LYS A 145 21.20 6.22 -6.50
C LYS A 145 22.20 5.14 -6.11
N GLU A 146 23.11 5.42 -5.18
CA GLU A 146 24.03 4.44 -4.61
C GLU A 146 23.35 3.54 -3.56
N ILE A 147 22.23 4.00 -2.97
CA ILE A 147 21.43 3.26 -1.98
C ILE A 147 20.32 2.45 -2.67
N LEU A 148 19.63 3.06 -3.65
CA LEU A 148 18.46 2.53 -4.35
C LEU A 148 18.85 1.60 -5.50
N THR A 149 19.58 0.52 -5.19
CA THR A 149 19.90 -0.53 -6.15
C THR A 149 18.74 -1.53 -6.29
N PHE A 150 18.77 -2.38 -7.31
CA PHE A 150 17.76 -3.43 -7.50
C PHE A 150 17.64 -4.32 -6.26
N GLU A 151 18.77 -4.68 -5.64
CA GLU A 151 18.85 -5.48 -4.41
C GLU A 151 18.18 -4.79 -3.21
N ALA A 152 18.29 -3.45 -3.12
CA ALA A 152 17.58 -2.67 -2.11
C ALA A 152 16.06 -2.68 -2.35
N PHE A 153 15.62 -2.60 -3.61
CA PHE A 153 14.21 -2.80 -3.95
C PHE A 153 13.73 -4.21 -3.60
N GLU A 154 14.55 -5.24 -3.79
CA GLU A 154 14.18 -6.59 -3.34
C GLU A 154 13.97 -6.66 -1.81
N ASN A 155 14.86 -6.02 -1.03
CA ASN A 155 14.71 -5.91 0.42
C ASN A 155 13.40 -5.20 0.81
N ALA A 156 13.04 -4.14 0.08
CA ALA A 156 11.81 -3.39 0.31
C ALA A 156 10.55 -4.22 -0.01
N ILE A 157 10.55 -5.00 -1.09
CA ILE A 157 9.43 -5.89 -1.46
C ILE A 157 9.30 -7.02 -0.45
N MET A 158 10.42 -7.58 0.02
CA MET A 158 10.43 -8.56 1.08
C MET A 158 9.86 -7.96 2.36
N MET A 159 10.23 -6.72 2.69
CA MET A 159 9.68 -6.05 3.87
C MET A 159 8.17 -5.84 3.76
N LEU A 160 7.70 -5.31 2.63
CA LEU A 160 6.28 -5.14 2.33
C LEU A 160 5.48 -6.43 2.62
N ASN A 161 5.98 -7.57 2.17
CA ASN A 161 5.30 -8.86 2.37
C ASN A 161 5.42 -9.38 3.80
N ALA A 162 6.60 -9.26 4.43
CA ALA A 162 6.84 -9.79 5.77
C ALA A 162 5.99 -9.12 6.86
N VAL A 163 5.55 -7.88 6.64
CA VAL A 163 4.67 -7.16 7.58
C VAL A 163 3.20 -7.10 7.14
N GLY A 164 2.82 -7.74 6.04
CA GLY A 164 1.45 -7.69 5.53
C GLY A 164 1.05 -6.30 5.02
N GLY A 165 1.99 -5.61 4.39
CA GLY A 165 1.90 -4.22 3.96
C GLY A 165 0.79 -3.93 2.94
N SER A 166 0.50 -2.64 2.78
CA SER A 166 -0.47 -2.13 1.80
C SER A 166 -0.03 -2.40 0.35
N THR A 167 -0.98 -2.77 -0.51
CA THR A 167 -0.79 -2.90 -1.96
C THR A 167 -0.38 -1.59 -2.63
N ASN A 168 -0.66 -0.43 -2.02
CA ASN A 168 -0.14 0.88 -2.47
C ASN A 168 1.40 0.90 -2.47
N GLY A 169 2.05 0.10 -1.60
CA GLY A 169 3.51 -0.02 -1.59
C GLY A 169 4.09 -0.55 -2.90
N ILE A 170 3.34 -1.39 -3.64
CA ILE A 170 3.73 -1.86 -4.98
C ILE A 170 3.81 -0.67 -5.94
N LEU A 171 2.73 0.14 -5.99
CA LEU A 171 2.66 1.32 -6.84
C LEU A 171 3.80 2.30 -6.55
N HIS A 172 4.07 2.53 -5.27
CA HIS A 172 5.10 3.47 -4.81
C HIS A 172 6.53 2.97 -5.04
N LEU A 173 6.79 1.67 -4.90
CA LEU A 173 8.09 1.08 -5.20
C LEU A 173 8.39 1.13 -6.70
N LEU A 174 7.42 0.84 -7.56
CA LEU A 174 7.55 1.01 -9.01
C LEU A 174 7.86 2.46 -9.39
N ALA A 175 7.14 3.42 -8.80
CA ALA A 175 7.38 4.84 -9.02
C ALA A 175 8.79 5.26 -8.57
N LEU A 176 9.23 4.81 -7.40
CA LEU A 176 10.57 5.11 -6.86
C LEU A 176 11.68 4.48 -7.70
N ALA A 177 11.50 3.24 -8.17
CA ALA A 177 12.44 2.56 -9.06
C ALA A 177 12.64 3.33 -10.37
N ASN A 178 11.55 3.88 -10.92
CA ASN A 178 11.63 4.70 -12.12
C ASN A 178 12.50 5.97 -11.94
N GLU A 179 12.42 6.64 -10.79
CA GLU A 179 13.23 7.85 -10.51
C GLU A 179 14.74 7.60 -10.55
N VAL A 180 15.16 6.36 -10.29
CA VAL A 180 16.57 5.94 -10.33
C VAL A 180 16.91 5.07 -11.55
N ASN A 181 15.97 4.84 -12.46
CA ASN A 181 16.09 3.96 -13.63
C ASN A 181 16.44 2.51 -13.27
N VAL A 182 15.86 1.99 -12.18
CA VAL A 182 15.87 0.56 -11.87
C VAL A 182 14.67 -0.08 -12.56
N ASP A 183 14.92 -1.11 -13.37
CA ASP A 183 13.87 -1.89 -14.03
C ASP A 183 13.23 -2.83 -13.00
N LEU A 184 12.07 -2.43 -12.49
CA LEU A 184 11.30 -3.19 -11.50
C LEU A 184 9.92 -3.48 -12.07
N THR A 185 9.53 -4.74 -12.07
CA THR A 185 8.28 -5.20 -12.70
C THR A 185 7.40 -5.97 -11.73
N TYR A 186 6.13 -6.17 -12.08
CA TYR A 186 5.24 -7.07 -11.33
C TYR A 186 5.76 -8.50 -11.20
N ASP A 187 6.56 -8.99 -12.16
CA ASP A 187 7.14 -10.33 -12.08
C ASP A 187 8.18 -10.42 -10.96
N ASP A 188 8.89 -9.33 -10.66
CA ASP A 188 9.79 -9.24 -9.51
C ASP A 188 9.04 -9.29 -8.18
N PHE A 189 7.93 -8.54 -8.07
CA PHE A 189 7.07 -8.60 -6.89
C PHE A 189 6.61 -10.02 -6.60
N GLU A 190 6.15 -10.75 -7.61
CA GLU A 190 5.67 -12.13 -7.43
C GLU A 190 6.82 -13.10 -7.11
N ARG A 191 7.97 -12.97 -7.78
CA ARG A 191 9.18 -13.77 -7.51
C ARG A 191 9.63 -13.62 -6.06
N ILE A 192 9.64 -12.39 -5.53
CA ILE A 192 10.08 -12.10 -4.17
C ILE A 192 9.01 -12.49 -3.15
N ARG A 193 7.71 -12.24 -3.45
CA ARG A 193 6.58 -12.65 -2.61
C ARG A 193 6.62 -14.14 -2.30
N LYS A 194 6.82 -14.99 -3.32
CA LYS A 194 6.84 -16.46 -3.18
C LYS A 194 7.92 -17.00 -2.23
N ARG A 195 9.02 -16.27 -2.03
CA ARG A 195 10.11 -16.65 -1.10
C ARG A 195 10.07 -15.90 0.24
N THR A 196 9.10 -15.01 0.43
CA THR A 196 9.02 -14.16 1.63
C THR A 196 7.91 -14.65 2.55
N PRO A 197 8.21 -15.08 3.78
CA PRO A 197 7.16 -15.43 4.74
C PRO A 197 6.45 -14.18 5.28
N HIS A 198 5.15 -14.27 5.56
CA HIS A 198 4.40 -13.24 6.29
C HIS A 198 4.58 -13.45 7.80
N LEU A 199 5.24 -12.50 8.48
CA LEU A 199 5.72 -12.67 9.86
C LEU A 199 4.95 -11.84 10.89
N ALA A 200 4.61 -10.58 10.58
CA ALA A 200 4.04 -9.67 11.57
C ALA A 200 2.50 -9.66 11.56
N ASP A 201 1.89 -9.89 12.71
CA ASP A 201 0.44 -9.93 12.93
C ASP A 201 -0.14 -8.52 13.06
N MET A 202 -0.25 -7.80 11.94
CA MET A 202 -0.58 -6.37 11.94
C MET A 202 -1.98 -6.09 11.39
N LYS A 203 -2.72 -5.18 12.04
CA LYS A 203 -3.97 -4.62 11.49
C LYS A 203 -3.71 -4.06 10.07
N PRO A 204 -4.65 -4.24 9.12
CA PRO A 204 -6.02 -4.72 9.33
C PRO A 204 -6.21 -6.25 9.21
N GLY A 205 -5.19 -6.98 8.73
CA GLY A 205 -5.26 -8.43 8.54
C GLY A 205 -5.00 -9.23 9.82
N GLY A 206 -4.39 -8.57 10.80
CA GLY A 206 -3.99 -9.10 12.09
C GLY A 206 -4.49 -8.28 13.27
N ASN A 207 -3.87 -8.48 14.43
CA ASN A 207 -4.37 -7.96 15.71
C ASN A 207 -3.66 -6.69 16.21
N TYR A 208 -2.40 -6.49 15.84
CA TYR A 208 -1.55 -5.45 16.46
C TYR A 208 -1.37 -4.20 15.60
N VAL A 209 -1.00 -3.09 16.23
CA VAL A 209 -0.69 -1.81 15.55
C VAL A 209 0.82 -1.52 15.60
N MET A 210 1.27 -0.50 14.86
CA MET A 210 2.71 -0.18 14.76
C MET A 210 3.36 0.12 16.13
N GLU A 211 2.63 0.73 17.08
CA GLU A 211 3.15 0.93 18.45
C GLU A 211 3.48 -0.41 19.13
N SER A 212 2.67 -1.45 18.92
CA SER A 212 2.93 -2.78 19.46
C SER A 212 4.24 -3.36 18.89
N LEU A 213 4.45 -3.22 17.57
CA LEU A 213 5.67 -3.67 16.90
C LEU A 213 6.91 -2.88 17.37
N ASP A 214 6.78 -1.57 17.59
CA ASP A 214 7.85 -0.73 18.13
C ASP A 214 8.36 -1.23 19.48
N ARG A 215 7.46 -1.63 20.39
CA ARG A 215 7.81 -2.12 21.74
C ARG A 215 8.74 -3.34 21.74
N ILE A 216 8.74 -4.13 20.66
CA ILE A 216 9.58 -5.32 20.52
C ILE A 216 10.81 -5.09 19.64
N GLY A 217 11.10 -3.84 19.25
CA GLY A 217 12.27 -3.48 18.44
C GLY A 217 11.95 -3.09 17.00
N GLY A 218 10.67 -2.93 16.65
CA GLY A 218 10.25 -2.28 15.42
C GLY A 218 10.62 -3.03 14.15
N ILE A 219 10.86 -2.27 13.08
CA ILE A 219 11.26 -2.79 11.77
C ILE A 219 12.60 -3.55 11.79
N PRO A 220 13.63 -3.10 12.54
CA PRO A 220 14.88 -3.86 12.69
C PRO A 220 14.67 -5.28 13.24
N PHE A 221 13.64 -5.51 14.07
CA PHE A 221 13.33 -6.86 14.56
C PHE A 221 12.94 -7.81 13.43
N VAL A 222 12.08 -7.35 12.51
CA VAL A 222 11.65 -8.16 11.37
C VAL A 222 12.79 -8.35 10.36
N LEU A 223 13.55 -7.28 10.07
CA LEU A 223 14.70 -7.35 9.17
C LEU A 223 15.79 -8.31 9.67
N LYS A 224 16.04 -8.36 10.98
CA LYS A 224 16.99 -9.33 11.57
C LYS A 224 16.57 -10.78 11.34
N LYS A 225 15.29 -11.10 11.52
CA LYS A 225 14.78 -12.45 11.22
C LYS A 225 15.02 -12.82 9.76
N LEU A 226 14.71 -11.91 8.84
CA LEU A 226 14.94 -12.13 7.41
C LEU A 226 16.43 -12.30 7.08
N LEU A 227 17.31 -11.54 7.73
CA LEU A 227 18.77 -11.66 7.62
C LEU A 227 19.28 -13.02 8.14
N GLU A 228 18.80 -13.50 9.29
CA GLU A 228 19.20 -14.80 9.88
C GLU A 228 18.94 -16.00 8.95
N LYS A 229 18.00 -15.86 8.02
CA LYS A 229 17.66 -16.89 7.01
C LYS A 229 18.26 -16.62 5.64
N GLY A 230 19.11 -15.60 5.50
CA GLY A 230 19.77 -15.25 4.24
C GLY A 230 18.78 -14.80 3.16
N LEU A 231 17.62 -14.25 3.54
CA LEU A 231 16.64 -13.74 2.58
C LEU A 231 16.92 -12.28 2.19
N LEU A 232 17.64 -11.56 3.04
CA LEU A 232 18.00 -10.15 2.85
C LEU A 232 19.27 -10.00 2.03
N ASN A 233 19.28 -9.09 1.06
CA ASN A 233 20.49 -8.63 0.41
C ASN A 233 21.30 -7.79 1.40
N GLU A 234 22.32 -8.41 1.98
CA GLU A 234 22.96 -7.95 3.22
C GLU A 234 23.98 -6.82 3.03
N ASP A 235 24.48 -6.65 1.80
CA ASP A 235 25.51 -5.68 1.43
C ASP A 235 24.97 -4.34 0.95
N CYS A 236 23.64 -4.16 0.89
CA CYS A 236 23.03 -2.90 0.49
C CYS A 236 23.45 -1.76 1.42
N ILE A 237 24.02 -0.69 0.85
CA ILE A 237 24.41 0.53 1.58
C ILE A 237 23.16 1.28 2.03
N THR A 238 23.21 1.89 3.22
CA THR A 238 22.11 2.71 3.76
C THR A 238 22.57 4.14 4.05
N VAL A 239 21.63 4.99 4.46
CA VAL A 239 21.89 6.36 4.90
C VAL A 239 22.83 6.50 6.10
N THR A 240 23.19 5.40 6.78
CA THR A 240 24.23 5.45 7.82
C THR A 240 25.65 5.42 7.25
N GLY A 241 25.80 5.20 5.94
CA GLY A 241 27.08 4.95 5.28
C GLY A 241 27.61 3.53 5.46
N LYS A 242 26.81 2.64 6.06
CA LYS A 242 27.13 1.23 6.32
C LYS A 242 26.17 0.31 5.58
N THR A 243 26.51 -0.98 5.49
CA THR A 243 25.58 -1.96 4.94
C THR A 243 24.40 -2.22 5.88
N ILE A 244 23.28 -2.71 5.34
CA ILE A 244 22.12 -3.09 6.15
C ILE A 244 22.50 -4.17 7.18
N LYS A 245 23.37 -5.13 6.84
CA LYS A 245 23.90 -6.13 7.77
C LYS A 245 24.63 -5.53 8.96
N GLU A 246 25.55 -4.60 8.71
CA GLU A 246 26.32 -3.93 9.76
C GLU A 246 25.41 -3.17 10.71
N ASN A 247 24.42 -2.46 10.16
CA ASN A 247 23.43 -1.73 10.93
C ASN A 247 22.58 -2.66 11.80
N LEU A 248 22.07 -3.76 11.23
CA LEU A 248 21.27 -4.74 11.96
C LEU A 248 22.09 -5.43 13.06
N ASN A 249 23.32 -5.86 12.78
CA ASN A 249 24.19 -6.47 13.78
C ASN A 249 24.47 -5.54 14.97
N ALA A 250 24.62 -4.24 14.72
CA ALA A 250 24.83 -3.24 15.76
C ALA A 250 23.54 -2.87 16.53
N PHE A 251 22.36 -3.07 15.94
CA PHE A 251 21.08 -2.69 16.54
C PHE A 251 20.74 -3.60 17.72
N LYS A 252 20.40 -3.03 18.88
CA LYS A 252 20.02 -3.81 20.06
C LYS A 252 18.51 -4.03 20.07
N LEU A 253 18.09 -5.28 20.10
CA LEU A 253 16.68 -5.64 20.27
C LEU A 253 16.35 -5.75 21.76
N PRO A 254 15.13 -5.36 22.17
CA PRO A 254 14.66 -5.65 23.51
C PRO A 254 14.49 -7.17 23.67
N GLU A 255 14.85 -7.69 24.83
CA GLU A 255 14.50 -9.06 25.23
C GLU A 255 13.05 -9.07 25.70
N ALA A 256 12.13 -9.43 24.81
CA ALA A 256 10.71 -9.49 25.10
C ALA A 256 10.12 -10.80 24.57
N GLU A 257 9.42 -11.54 25.44
CA GLU A 257 8.47 -12.54 24.98
C GLU A 257 7.34 -11.82 24.24
N GLN A 258 7.07 -12.24 23.01
CA GLN A 258 6.14 -11.55 22.13
C GLN A 258 5.51 -12.51 21.13
N HIS A 259 4.29 -12.16 20.70
CA HIS A 259 3.51 -12.93 19.71
C HIS A 259 3.17 -12.12 18.44
N ILE A 260 3.72 -10.91 18.34
CA ILE A 260 3.45 -9.94 17.27
C ILE A 260 4.16 -10.35 15.98
N VAL A 261 5.42 -10.80 16.07
CA VAL A 261 6.23 -11.25 14.95
C VAL A 261 6.56 -12.72 15.13
N ARG A 262 6.03 -13.55 14.23
CA ARG A 262 6.24 -14.99 14.22
C ARG A 262 7.68 -15.37 13.86
N SER A 263 8.06 -16.60 14.18
CA SER A 263 9.32 -17.15 13.69
C SER A 263 9.20 -17.50 12.21
N ILE A 264 10.33 -17.60 11.50
CA ILE A 264 10.32 -17.97 10.09
C ILE A 264 9.94 -19.45 9.89
N GLU A 265 10.15 -20.30 10.90
CA GLU A 265 9.74 -21.70 10.89
C GLU A 265 8.24 -21.90 11.11
N ASN A 266 7.56 -20.90 11.67
CA ASN A 266 6.13 -20.94 11.95
C ASN A 266 5.48 -19.57 11.64
N PRO A 267 5.56 -19.10 10.38
CA PRO A 267 5.06 -17.80 9.96
C PRO A 267 3.53 -17.78 9.98
N LEU A 268 2.92 -16.60 9.81
CA LEU A 268 1.47 -16.50 9.64
C LEU A 268 1.03 -17.14 8.33
N HIS A 269 1.80 -16.88 7.27
CA HIS A 269 1.67 -17.55 5.97
C HIS A 269 3.08 -17.81 5.41
N GLU A 270 3.25 -18.94 4.73
CA GLU A 270 4.54 -19.36 4.15
C GLU A 270 5.02 -18.42 3.04
N VAL A 271 4.10 -17.70 2.40
CA VAL A 271 4.35 -16.77 1.30
C VAL A 271 3.77 -15.39 1.59
N GLY A 272 4.29 -14.39 0.89
CA GLY A 272 3.90 -12.99 1.06
C GLY A 272 2.46 -12.72 0.64
N THR A 273 1.89 -11.64 1.17
CA THR A 273 0.46 -11.35 1.07
C THR A 273 0.05 -10.44 -0.08
N ALA A 274 1.00 -9.77 -0.73
CA ALA A 274 0.72 -8.85 -1.83
C ALA A 274 0.84 -9.59 -3.18
N VAL A 275 -0.28 -10.15 -3.66
CA VAL A 275 -0.34 -11.01 -4.84
C VAL A 275 -0.59 -10.17 -6.10
N ILE A 276 0.18 -10.47 -7.15
CA ILE A 276 -0.06 -9.96 -8.50
C ILE A 276 -0.99 -10.92 -9.24
N LEU A 277 -2.07 -10.40 -9.82
CA LEU A 277 -2.99 -11.14 -10.68
C LEU A 277 -2.82 -10.72 -12.13
N LYS A 278 -2.89 -11.66 -13.07
CA LYS A 278 -2.92 -11.40 -14.53
C LYS A 278 -4.01 -12.25 -15.18
N GLY A 279 -4.67 -11.74 -16.20
CA GLY A 279 -5.70 -12.51 -16.91
C GLY A 279 -6.46 -11.67 -17.91
N THR A 280 -7.56 -12.20 -18.45
CA THR A 280 -8.31 -11.51 -19.51
C THR A 280 -8.94 -10.20 -19.04
N LEU A 281 -9.19 -10.04 -17.74
CA LEU A 281 -9.70 -8.78 -17.17
C LEU A 281 -8.59 -7.75 -16.89
N ALA A 282 -7.38 -8.21 -16.55
CA ALA A 282 -6.25 -7.37 -16.19
C ALA A 282 -4.97 -7.84 -16.90
N PRO A 283 -4.81 -7.57 -18.21
CA PRO A 283 -3.70 -8.10 -19.00
C PRO A 283 -2.35 -7.45 -18.66
N GLU A 284 -2.32 -6.20 -18.17
CA GLU A 284 -1.10 -5.58 -17.63
C GLU A 284 -0.88 -5.92 -16.15
N GLY A 285 -1.92 -6.44 -15.48
CA GLY A 285 -1.89 -6.90 -14.11
C GLY A 285 -2.88 -6.18 -13.20
N ALA A 286 -3.08 -6.75 -12.03
CA ALA A 286 -3.85 -6.21 -10.92
C ALA A 286 -3.22 -6.67 -9.59
N VAL A 287 -3.64 -6.08 -8.48
CA VAL A 287 -3.08 -6.40 -7.16
C VAL A 287 -4.17 -6.75 -6.15
N ILE A 288 -3.90 -7.73 -5.30
CA ILE A 288 -4.75 -8.10 -4.18
C ILE A 288 -3.88 -8.36 -2.94
N LYS A 289 -4.39 -7.98 -1.77
CA LYS A 289 -3.80 -8.33 -0.48
C LYS A 289 -4.54 -9.52 0.11
N THR A 290 -3.81 -10.59 0.45
CA THR A 290 -4.38 -11.81 1.06
C THR A 290 -4.22 -11.87 2.58
N ALA A 291 -3.58 -10.87 3.20
CA ALA A 291 -3.47 -10.77 4.66
C ALA A 291 -4.86 -10.72 5.32
N GLY A 292 -5.16 -11.69 6.18
CA GLY A 292 -6.47 -11.81 6.83
C GLY A 292 -7.59 -12.35 5.94
N VAL A 293 -7.26 -12.94 4.78
CA VAL A 293 -8.21 -13.52 3.83
C VAL A 293 -7.95 -15.02 3.70
N GLU A 294 -8.93 -15.85 4.09
CA GLU A 294 -8.81 -17.32 4.04
C GLU A 294 -9.16 -17.91 2.68
N MET A 295 -10.03 -17.23 1.94
CA MET A 295 -10.44 -17.66 0.62
C MET A 295 -9.27 -17.46 -0.37
N THR A 296 -9.14 -18.37 -1.32
CA THR A 296 -8.10 -18.30 -2.36
C THR A 296 -8.67 -18.19 -3.76
N LYS A 297 -9.97 -18.48 -3.92
CA LYS A 297 -10.68 -18.42 -5.19
C LYS A 297 -12.09 -17.90 -4.99
N PHE A 298 -12.50 -16.97 -5.86
CA PHE A 298 -13.86 -16.46 -5.94
C PHE A 298 -14.32 -16.45 -7.39
N THR A 299 -15.59 -16.78 -7.61
CA THR A 299 -16.20 -16.68 -8.94
C THR A 299 -17.65 -16.24 -8.79
N GLY A 300 -18.01 -15.19 -9.51
CA GLY A 300 -19.31 -14.55 -9.34
C GLY A 300 -19.74 -13.73 -10.54
N GLU A 301 -20.99 -13.27 -10.50
CA GLU A 301 -21.57 -12.39 -11.51
C GLU A 301 -21.25 -10.93 -11.23
N ALA A 302 -20.92 -10.18 -12.27
CA ALA A 302 -20.53 -8.78 -12.16
C ALA A 302 -21.73 -7.87 -11.86
N LYS A 303 -21.57 -6.98 -10.88
CA LYS A 303 -22.39 -5.79 -10.66
C LYS A 303 -21.51 -4.56 -10.94
N VAL A 304 -21.77 -3.87 -12.04
CA VAL A 304 -20.86 -2.87 -12.62
C VAL A 304 -21.34 -1.46 -12.29
N TYR A 305 -20.42 -0.65 -11.80
CA TYR A 305 -20.62 0.75 -11.44
C TYR A 305 -19.50 1.61 -12.07
N ASP A 306 -19.90 2.71 -12.70
CA ASP A 306 -18.97 3.61 -13.40
C ASP A 306 -18.30 4.65 -12.47
N ARG A 307 -18.53 4.54 -11.15
CA ARG A 307 -17.97 5.42 -10.11
C ARG A 307 -18.30 4.90 -8.72
N GLU A 308 -17.43 5.20 -7.75
CA GLU A 308 -17.54 4.73 -6.36
C GLU A 308 -18.88 5.07 -5.72
N GLU A 309 -19.41 6.28 -5.91
CA GLU A 309 -20.62 6.70 -5.22
C GLU A 309 -21.85 5.86 -5.60
N TYR A 310 -21.92 5.38 -6.86
CA TYR A 310 -23.01 4.50 -7.28
C TYR A 310 -22.89 3.10 -6.69
N ALA A 311 -21.66 2.60 -6.54
CA ALA A 311 -21.41 1.34 -5.86
C ALA A 311 -21.74 1.44 -4.36
N PHE A 312 -21.35 2.56 -3.73
CA PHE A 312 -21.69 2.86 -2.34
C PHE A 312 -23.21 2.90 -2.13
N ASP A 313 -23.93 3.64 -2.97
CA ASP A 313 -25.39 3.73 -2.88
C ASP A 313 -26.07 2.36 -2.99
N ALA A 314 -25.60 1.50 -3.90
CA ALA A 314 -26.14 0.15 -4.07
C ALA A 314 -25.83 -0.75 -2.86
N VAL A 315 -24.61 -0.69 -2.32
CA VAL A 315 -24.23 -1.40 -1.08
C VAL A 315 -25.12 -0.93 0.07
N SER A 316 -25.25 0.38 0.28
CA SER A 316 -26.03 0.95 1.38
C SER A 316 -27.53 0.63 1.30
N LYS A 317 -28.07 0.41 0.10
CA LYS A 317 -29.46 -0.04 -0.12
C LYS A 317 -29.66 -1.55 -0.06
N GLY A 318 -28.58 -2.33 0.13
CA GLY A 318 -28.65 -3.79 0.15
C GLY A 318 -28.92 -4.42 -1.22
N GLU A 319 -28.48 -3.77 -2.31
CA GLU A 319 -28.67 -4.24 -3.70
C GLU A 319 -27.56 -5.21 -4.17
N ILE A 320 -26.63 -5.57 -3.27
CA ILE A 320 -25.53 -6.49 -3.53
C ILE A 320 -25.81 -7.84 -2.90
N ASP A 321 -25.88 -8.88 -3.73
CA ASP A 321 -26.13 -10.25 -3.30
C ASP A 321 -24.83 -11.00 -3.00
N GLU A 322 -24.92 -12.00 -2.11
CA GLU A 322 -23.82 -12.94 -1.88
C GLU A 322 -23.40 -13.62 -3.19
N GLY A 323 -22.09 -13.78 -3.41
CA GLY A 323 -21.54 -14.35 -4.64
C GLY A 323 -21.39 -13.34 -5.79
N ASN A 324 -21.75 -12.07 -5.62
CA ASN A 324 -21.50 -11.04 -6.63
C ASN A 324 -20.02 -10.62 -6.68
N VAL A 325 -19.60 -10.12 -7.85
CA VAL A 325 -18.34 -9.39 -8.06
C VAL A 325 -18.70 -7.93 -8.34
N VAL A 326 -18.47 -7.04 -7.39
CA VAL A 326 -18.73 -5.60 -7.57
C VAL A 326 -17.57 -4.99 -8.36
N VAL A 327 -17.84 -4.52 -9.56
CA VAL A 327 -16.86 -3.88 -10.44
C VAL A 327 -17.06 -2.37 -10.38
N ILE A 328 -16.07 -1.64 -9.86
CA ILE A 328 -16.06 -0.18 -9.83
C ILE A 328 -14.99 0.32 -10.79
N ARG A 329 -15.40 0.96 -11.87
CA ARG A 329 -14.48 1.36 -12.96
C ARG A 329 -14.49 2.86 -13.20
N TYR A 330 -13.53 3.33 -13.99
CA TYR A 330 -13.24 4.75 -14.18
C TYR A 330 -12.75 5.43 -12.91
N GLU A 331 -12.13 4.68 -12.00
CA GLU A 331 -11.50 5.17 -10.79
C GLU A 331 -9.96 5.14 -10.88
N GLY A 332 -9.42 4.76 -12.03
CA GLY A 332 -7.99 4.69 -12.32
C GLY A 332 -7.28 6.05 -12.41
N PRO A 333 -5.97 6.06 -12.75
CA PRO A 333 -5.18 7.29 -12.81
C PRO A 333 -5.81 8.40 -13.67
N LYS A 334 -6.27 8.07 -14.89
CA LYS A 334 -6.90 9.05 -15.79
C LYS A 334 -8.41 9.14 -15.60
N GLY A 335 -9.06 8.03 -15.27
CA GLY A 335 -10.51 7.92 -15.13
C GLY A 335 -11.08 8.70 -13.95
N GLY A 336 -10.48 8.54 -12.76
CA GLY A 336 -10.95 9.18 -11.54
C GLY A 336 -11.07 10.70 -11.69
N PRO A 337 -10.01 11.41 -12.14
CA PRO A 337 -8.58 11.05 -12.14
C PRO A 337 -7.97 11.04 -10.74
N GLY A 338 -6.74 10.53 -10.62
CA GLY A 338 -5.98 10.49 -9.37
C GLY A 338 -5.95 9.13 -8.69
N MET A 339 -6.53 8.10 -9.33
CA MET A 339 -6.55 6.73 -8.84
C MET A 339 -7.08 6.64 -7.39
N ARG A 340 -8.38 6.91 -7.20
CA ARG A 340 -8.97 7.10 -5.86
C ARG A 340 -8.82 5.85 -4.99
N GLU A 341 -8.75 6.06 -3.68
CA GLU A 341 -8.65 5.00 -2.68
C GLU A 341 -10.01 4.80 -2.00
N MET A 342 -10.69 3.72 -2.37
CA MET A 342 -12.04 3.44 -1.92
C MET A 342 -11.99 2.74 -0.57
N LEU A 343 -12.56 3.41 0.45
CA LEU A 343 -12.68 2.88 1.81
C LEU A 343 -14.15 2.77 2.22
N ALA A 344 -14.95 3.80 1.94
CA ALA A 344 -16.35 3.87 2.35
C ALA A 344 -17.15 2.67 1.85
N THR A 345 -17.08 2.36 0.56
CA THR A 345 -17.80 1.22 -0.05
C THR A 345 -17.36 -0.11 0.54
N THR A 346 -16.06 -0.27 0.78
CA THR A 346 -15.53 -1.53 1.35
C THR A 346 -15.94 -1.70 2.82
N ALA A 347 -15.90 -0.62 3.61
CA ALA A 347 -16.27 -0.65 5.02
C ALA A 347 -17.77 -0.86 5.21
N ALA A 348 -18.61 -0.24 4.37
CA ALA A 348 -20.05 -0.47 4.36
C ALA A 348 -20.37 -1.95 4.08
N LEU A 349 -19.75 -2.53 3.05
CA LEU A 349 -19.93 -3.95 2.69
C LEU A 349 -19.47 -4.89 3.83
N VAL A 350 -18.34 -4.61 4.47
CA VAL A 350 -17.85 -5.37 5.62
C VAL A 350 -18.78 -5.23 6.83
N GLY A 351 -19.24 -4.02 7.17
CA GLY A 351 -20.16 -3.76 8.28
C GLY A 351 -21.52 -4.44 8.11
N GLN A 352 -21.98 -4.60 6.87
CA GLN A 352 -23.17 -5.39 6.54
C GLN A 352 -22.96 -6.90 6.71
N GLY A 353 -21.71 -7.38 6.78
CA GLY A 353 -21.36 -8.80 6.95
C GLY A 353 -21.08 -9.54 5.64
N LEU A 354 -20.93 -8.81 4.53
CA LEU A 354 -20.68 -9.37 3.20
C LEU A 354 -19.19 -9.52 2.86
N GLY A 355 -18.28 -9.07 3.74
CA GLY A 355 -16.83 -8.99 3.44
C GLY A 355 -16.13 -10.31 3.06
N LYS A 356 -16.70 -11.46 3.45
CA LYS A 356 -16.21 -12.80 3.06
C LYS A 356 -17.04 -13.47 1.95
N LYS A 357 -18.08 -12.79 1.44
CA LYS A 357 -19.10 -13.36 0.56
C LYS A 357 -19.20 -12.67 -0.80
N VAL A 358 -18.55 -11.53 -0.96
CA VAL A 358 -18.53 -10.70 -2.17
C VAL A 358 -17.08 -10.33 -2.47
N ALA A 359 -16.75 -10.24 -3.77
CA ALA A 359 -15.48 -9.69 -4.23
C ALA A 359 -15.69 -8.30 -4.82
N MET A 360 -14.67 -7.45 -4.77
CA MET A 360 -14.66 -6.17 -5.47
C MET A 360 -13.45 -6.05 -6.40
N VAL A 361 -13.65 -5.43 -7.55
CA VAL A 361 -12.64 -5.24 -8.60
C VAL A 361 -12.66 -3.79 -9.08
N THR A 362 -11.50 -3.18 -9.23
CA THR A 362 -11.39 -1.79 -9.66
C THR A 362 -10.08 -1.46 -10.38
N ASP A 363 -10.14 -0.50 -11.30
CA ASP A 363 -8.98 0.18 -11.88
C ASP A 363 -8.40 1.27 -10.95
N GLY A 364 -9.12 1.65 -9.89
CA GLY A 364 -8.64 2.48 -8.79
C GLY A 364 -7.85 1.71 -7.73
N ARG A 365 -7.93 2.16 -6.48
CA ARG A 365 -7.25 1.54 -5.33
C ARG A 365 -8.26 1.23 -4.24
N PHE A 366 -7.98 0.19 -3.45
CA PHE A 366 -8.65 -0.04 -2.18
C PHE A 366 -7.75 0.39 -1.03
N SER A 367 -8.37 0.81 0.06
CA SER A 367 -7.63 1.22 1.24
C SER A 367 -6.74 0.11 1.76
N GLY A 368 -5.55 0.49 2.26
CA GLY A 368 -4.71 -0.43 3.04
C GLY A 368 -5.44 -1.08 4.22
N GLY A 369 -6.54 -0.48 4.70
CA GLY A 369 -7.42 -0.94 5.78
C GLY A 369 -8.45 -2.01 5.41
N THR A 370 -8.65 -2.28 4.13
CA THR A 370 -9.74 -3.15 3.69
C THR A 370 -9.46 -4.65 3.98
N ARG A 371 -10.54 -5.39 4.27
CA ARG A 371 -10.59 -6.86 4.39
C ARG A 371 -11.39 -7.47 3.23
N GLY A 372 -11.06 -8.69 2.81
CA GLY A 372 -11.82 -9.45 1.80
C GLY A 372 -11.16 -9.51 0.41
N PHE A 373 -11.89 -10.03 -0.58
CA PHE A 373 -11.41 -10.21 -1.97
C PHE A 373 -11.48 -8.90 -2.76
N MET A 374 -10.51 -8.02 -2.53
CA MET A 374 -10.50 -6.67 -3.08
C MET A 374 -9.33 -6.51 -4.04
N VAL A 375 -9.62 -6.55 -5.34
CA VAL A 375 -8.64 -6.42 -6.42
C VAL A 375 -8.58 -4.99 -6.92
N GLY A 376 -7.45 -4.32 -6.68
CA GLY A 376 -7.18 -2.97 -7.18
C GLY A 376 -6.20 -2.97 -8.36
N HIS A 377 -5.93 -1.78 -8.87
CA HIS A 377 -4.91 -1.53 -9.89
C HIS A 377 -5.13 -2.32 -11.18
N VAL A 378 -6.38 -2.66 -11.52
CA VAL A 378 -6.66 -3.36 -12.78
C VAL A 378 -6.17 -2.50 -13.94
N ALA A 379 -5.21 -3.05 -14.68
CA ALA A 379 -4.55 -2.38 -15.78
C ALA A 379 -4.72 -3.21 -17.08
N PRO A 380 -4.99 -2.55 -18.23
CA PRO A 380 -5.23 -1.12 -18.40
C PRO A 380 -6.54 -0.64 -17.76
N GLU A 381 -6.57 0.62 -17.30
CA GLU A 381 -7.76 1.22 -16.67
C GLU A 381 -8.93 1.39 -17.67
N ALA A 382 -10.15 1.60 -17.16
CA ALA A 382 -11.32 1.72 -18.01
C ALA A 382 -11.27 2.96 -18.92
N TYR A 383 -10.69 4.05 -18.44
CA TYR A 383 -10.65 5.33 -19.17
C TYR A 383 -9.80 5.27 -20.45
N VAL A 384 -8.86 4.33 -20.53
CA VAL A 384 -8.06 4.07 -21.74
C VAL A 384 -8.58 2.89 -22.56
N GLY A 385 -9.75 2.35 -22.20
CA GLY A 385 -10.41 1.26 -22.92
C GLY A 385 -9.84 -0.12 -22.60
N GLY A 386 -9.31 -0.33 -21.40
CA GLY A 386 -8.92 -1.67 -20.94
C GLY A 386 -10.12 -2.61 -20.76
N PRO A 387 -9.92 -3.93 -20.59
CA PRO A 387 -11.01 -4.90 -20.53
C PRO A 387 -12.07 -4.61 -19.46
N ILE A 388 -11.68 -4.01 -18.32
CA ILE A 388 -12.61 -3.57 -17.28
C ILE A 388 -13.65 -2.54 -17.78
N ALA A 389 -13.35 -1.75 -18.81
CA ALA A 389 -14.29 -0.84 -19.47
C ALA A 389 -15.42 -1.56 -20.22
N LEU A 390 -15.23 -2.84 -20.53
CA LEU A 390 -16.13 -3.64 -21.37
C LEU A 390 -17.02 -4.58 -20.56
N VAL A 391 -16.81 -4.68 -19.24
CA VAL A 391 -17.62 -5.53 -18.36
C VAL A 391 -19.06 -5.02 -18.35
N LYS A 392 -20.02 -5.95 -18.39
CA LYS A 392 -21.47 -5.72 -18.29
C LYS A 392 -22.01 -6.46 -17.06
N ASN A 393 -23.14 -6.00 -16.54
CA ASN A 393 -23.85 -6.71 -15.47
C ASN A 393 -24.16 -8.16 -15.87
N GLY A 394 -23.92 -9.10 -14.96
CA GLY A 394 -24.12 -10.53 -15.19
C GLY A 394 -22.94 -11.26 -15.85
N ASP A 395 -21.91 -10.55 -16.35
CA ASP A 395 -20.70 -11.23 -16.80
C ASP A 395 -20.05 -11.98 -15.64
N LYS A 396 -19.55 -13.18 -15.89
CA LYS A 396 -18.87 -13.98 -14.86
C LYS A 396 -17.40 -13.59 -14.76
N ILE A 397 -16.90 -13.39 -13.54
CA ILE A 397 -15.49 -13.08 -13.25
C ILE A 397 -14.94 -14.11 -12.27
N THR A 398 -13.73 -14.61 -12.53
CA THR A 398 -12.98 -15.47 -11.60
C THR A 398 -11.73 -14.76 -11.12
N ILE A 399 -11.50 -14.79 -9.80
CA ILE A 399 -10.29 -14.33 -9.13
C ILE A 399 -9.71 -15.56 -8.41
N ASP A 400 -8.44 -15.87 -8.64
CA ASP A 400 -7.78 -17.03 -8.05
C ASP A 400 -6.33 -16.69 -7.70
N THR A 401 -6.05 -16.63 -6.40
CA THR A 401 -4.75 -16.23 -5.84
C THR A 401 -3.78 -17.40 -5.69
N GLU A 402 -4.21 -18.63 -5.96
CA GLU A 402 -3.32 -19.80 -6.02
C GLU A 402 -2.63 -19.89 -7.38
N THR A 403 -3.40 -19.58 -8.43
CA THR A 403 -2.91 -19.57 -9.82
C THR A 403 -2.61 -18.17 -10.36
N ASN A 404 -2.81 -17.14 -9.53
CA ASN A 404 -2.58 -15.73 -9.83
C ASN A 404 -3.36 -15.20 -11.05
N ILE A 405 -4.62 -15.63 -11.21
CA ILE A 405 -5.45 -15.23 -12.35
C ILE A 405 -6.60 -14.30 -11.97
N ILE A 406 -6.95 -13.42 -12.91
CA ILE A 406 -8.19 -12.67 -12.91
C ILE A 406 -8.81 -12.63 -14.31
N ASP A 407 -9.84 -13.44 -14.50
CA ASP A 407 -10.44 -13.68 -15.81
C ASP A 407 -11.89 -13.19 -15.88
N LEU A 408 -12.18 -12.50 -16.98
CA LEU A 408 -13.51 -12.19 -17.46
C LEU A 408 -13.95 -13.29 -18.43
N HIS A 409 -15.02 -14.00 -18.10
CA HIS A 409 -15.55 -15.12 -18.88
C HIS A 409 -16.44 -14.65 -20.04
N VAL A 410 -15.84 -13.88 -20.95
CA VAL A 410 -16.48 -13.39 -22.17
C VAL A 410 -15.62 -13.80 -23.36
N SER A 411 -16.23 -14.26 -24.44
CA SER A 411 -15.48 -14.67 -25.64
C SER A 411 -14.70 -13.48 -26.22
N LYS A 412 -13.57 -13.77 -26.85
CA LYS A 412 -12.74 -12.75 -27.51
C LYS A 412 -13.55 -11.95 -28.55
N GLU A 413 -14.42 -12.63 -29.31
CA GLU A 413 -15.29 -12.00 -30.32
C GLU A 413 -16.27 -11.00 -29.69
N GLU A 414 -16.91 -11.35 -28.58
CA GLU A 414 -17.82 -10.43 -27.88
C GLU A 414 -17.05 -9.26 -27.26
N LEU A 415 -15.85 -9.47 -26.71
CA LEU A 415 -15.01 -8.37 -26.22
C LEU A 415 -14.59 -7.42 -27.36
N GLU A 416 -14.20 -7.94 -28.52
CA GLU A 416 -13.89 -7.13 -29.69
C GLU A 416 -15.11 -6.32 -30.17
N ASN A 417 -16.31 -6.93 -30.16
CA ASN A 417 -17.55 -6.23 -30.47
C ASN A 417 -17.85 -5.10 -29.48
N ARG A 418 -17.70 -5.36 -28.17
CA ARG A 418 -17.85 -4.34 -27.13
C ARG A 418 -16.82 -3.23 -27.27
N GLN A 419 -15.57 -3.55 -27.57
CA GLN A 419 -14.50 -2.59 -27.79
C GLN A 419 -14.81 -1.63 -28.96
N ARG A 420 -15.36 -2.15 -30.07
CA ARG A 420 -15.77 -1.30 -31.22
C ARG A 420 -16.90 -0.33 -30.88
N GLN A 421 -17.72 -0.67 -29.89
CA GLN A 421 -18.84 0.17 -29.42
C GLN A 421 -18.44 1.10 -28.28
N TRP A 422 -17.29 0.84 -27.63
CA TRP A 422 -16.83 1.63 -26.50
C TRP A 422 -16.49 3.06 -26.94
N LYS A 423 -17.00 4.02 -26.17
CA LYS A 423 -16.70 5.44 -26.34
C LYS A 423 -15.99 5.92 -25.10
N LYS A 424 -14.81 6.50 -25.30
CA LYS A 424 -14.06 7.13 -24.22
C LYS A 424 -14.93 8.23 -23.57
N PRO A 425 -15.11 8.20 -22.24
CA PRO A 425 -15.86 9.26 -21.56
C PRO A 425 -15.11 10.59 -21.59
N GLU A 426 -15.86 11.69 -21.46
CA GLU A 426 -15.27 13.01 -21.30
C GLU A 426 -14.42 13.08 -20.02
N PRO A 427 -13.29 13.82 -19.99
CA PRO A 427 -12.53 14.02 -18.77
C PRO A 427 -13.37 14.72 -17.69
N ASN A 428 -13.28 14.24 -16.45
CA ASN A 428 -13.94 14.88 -15.29
C ASN A 428 -13.40 16.30 -15.01
N TYR A 429 -12.14 16.57 -15.38
CA TYR A 429 -11.50 17.87 -15.20
C TYR A 429 -10.83 18.32 -16.50
N LYS A 430 -11.19 19.52 -16.99
CA LYS A 430 -10.67 20.11 -18.24
C LYS A 430 -9.55 21.14 -18.03
N SER A 431 -9.27 21.51 -16.79
CA SER A 431 -8.21 22.46 -16.42
C SER A 431 -7.66 22.17 -15.01
N GLY A 432 -6.54 22.81 -14.65
CA GLY A 432 -5.95 22.70 -13.31
C GLY A 432 -5.03 21.49 -13.13
N ALA A 433 -4.70 21.18 -11.87
CA ALA A 433 -3.72 20.14 -11.54
C ALA A 433 -4.17 18.73 -11.98
N LEU A 434 -5.45 18.40 -11.80
CA LEU A 434 -5.98 17.08 -12.17
C LEU A 434 -6.04 16.86 -13.69
N ALA A 435 -6.32 17.91 -14.47
CA ALA A 435 -6.25 17.81 -15.93
C ALA A 435 -4.80 17.60 -16.41
N LYS A 436 -3.83 18.30 -15.81
CA LYS A 436 -2.39 18.07 -16.07
C LYS A 436 -1.99 16.65 -15.70
N TYR A 437 -2.38 16.18 -14.51
CA TYR A 437 -2.11 14.82 -14.06
C TYR A 437 -2.66 13.78 -15.03
N ALA A 438 -3.95 13.84 -15.37
CA ALA A 438 -4.59 12.89 -16.28
C ALA A 438 -3.96 12.86 -17.69
N THR A 439 -3.35 13.98 -18.11
CA THR A 439 -2.61 14.06 -19.38
C THR A 439 -1.27 13.33 -19.30
N LEU A 440 -0.53 13.52 -18.21
CA LEU A 440 0.87 13.08 -18.07
C LEU A 440 1.01 11.69 -17.45
N VAL A 441 0.01 11.20 -16.72
CA VAL A 441 0.10 9.98 -15.93
C VAL A 441 0.10 8.71 -16.80
N GLY A 442 0.93 7.73 -16.41
CA GLY A 442 0.97 6.38 -16.99
C GLY A 442 0.07 5.35 -16.29
N SER A 443 0.18 4.11 -16.74
CA SER A 443 -0.53 2.96 -16.14
C SER A 443 -0.09 2.71 -14.70
N ALA A 444 -1.02 2.20 -13.87
CA ALA A 444 -0.72 1.73 -12.51
C ALA A 444 0.28 0.56 -12.49
N ALA A 445 0.33 -0.23 -13.57
CA ALA A 445 1.32 -1.29 -13.77
C ALA A 445 2.76 -0.76 -13.80
N ASN A 446 2.94 0.53 -14.10
CA ASN A 446 4.22 1.23 -14.14
C ASN A 446 4.35 2.27 -13.02
N GLY A 447 3.64 2.08 -11.90
CA GLY A 447 3.72 2.99 -10.75
C GLY A 447 2.90 4.28 -10.87
N ALA A 448 2.06 4.42 -11.90
CA ALA A 448 1.30 5.65 -12.18
C ALA A 448 2.16 6.93 -12.16
N ILE A 449 3.38 6.83 -12.70
CA ILE A 449 4.29 7.97 -12.83
C ILE A 449 3.77 8.99 -13.85
N THR A 450 4.20 10.24 -13.72
CA THR A 450 3.90 11.30 -14.69
C THR A 450 5.09 11.52 -15.63
N TYR A 451 4.88 11.34 -16.93
CA TYR A 451 5.89 11.58 -17.96
C TYR A 451 5.91 13.04 -18.38
N ALA A 452 7.11 13.59 -18.65
CA ALA A 452 7.24 14.96 -19.14
C ALA A 452 6.75 15.12 -20.60
N ASN A 453 6.87 14.06 -21.40
CA ASN A 453 6.41 13.96 -22.80
C ASN A 453 5.65 12.62 -22.98
N PRO A 454 4.35 12.58 -22.60
CA PRO A 454 3.53 11.36 -22.65
C PRO A 454 3.13 10.91 -24.05
#